data_AF-A0A0Q5BSY6-F1
#
_entry.id   AF-A0A0Q5BSY6-F1
#
_cell.length_a   1.000
_cell.length_b   1.000
_cell.length_c   1.000
_cell.angle_alpha   90.00
_cell.angle_beta   90.00
_cell.angle_gamma   90.00
#
_symmetry.space_group_name_H-M   'P 1'
#
loop_
_entity.id
_entity.type
_entity.pdbx_description
1 polymer ?
#
loop_
_entity_poly.entity_id
_entity_poly.type
_entity_poly.pdbx_seq_one_letter_code
_entity_poly.pdbx_strand_id
1 'polypeptide(L)'
;MTALHRDTLGSPYEDALDGPTDPVLVQAPDGSWRLFYTQRRAALDLPGVEWVHGTRIGVAESADGASWRYLGTVDGLDPAGAPDPSTQWAPDIVRIDGRYLMTLSWIEGVRSDWTGRASLVQFASDDLVSWTRLGAVDVGSDRVIDAAIARCGDGRWRLWYKDEEQDSTTWAAVSDDPFDPESWRVEGLAIGGRAHEGPKVFVLGGRYWMITDEWRGLAVHSSPDGVSGWERQGLILTAPERLGERPVVGRHADVVGLDAESALIVYFTHPGWDGAELADAPADRARRRSHVRAAVVRVDAGVLRCDAD
;
A
#
# COMPACT_ATOMS: atom_id res chain seq x y z
N MET A 1 -5.64 17.13 16.78
CA MET A 1 -5.39 15.84 16.09
C MET A 1 -6.50 14.90 16.49
N THR A 2 -7.25 14.35 15.54
CA THR A 2 -8.25 13.32 15.81
C THR A 2 -7.53 11.99 16.03
N ALA A 3 -7.74 11.34 17.17
CA ALA A 3 -7.16 10.02 17.43
C ALA A 3 -7.89 8.94 16.59
N LEU A 4 -7.17 7.93 16.11
CA LEU A 4 -7.81 6.72 15.60
C LEU A 4 -8.29 5.87 16.77
N HIS A 5 -9.38 5.15 16.54
CA HIS A 5 -9.93 4.20 17.47
C HIS A 5 -9.67 2.78 16.97
N ARG A 6 -9.73 1.80 17.88
CA ARG A 6 -9.61 0.38 17.53
C ARG A 6 -10.69 -0.09 16.55
N ASP A 7 -11.82 0.61 16.54
CA ASP A 7 -12.98 0.32 15.69
C ASP A 7 -13.00 1.19 14.41
N THR A 8 -11.93 1.95 14.11
CA THR A 8 -11.74 2.60 12.81
C THR A 8 -11.93 1.56 11.70
N LEU A 9 -12.75 1.87 10.69
CA LEU A 9 -13.14 0.92 9.62
C LEU A 9 -13.82 -0.36 10.15
N GLY A 10 -14.54 -0.27 11.27
CA GLY A 10 -15.37 -1.35 11.80
C GLY A 10 -16.46 -1.82 10.84
N SER A 11 -16.94 -0.90 9.98
CA SER A 11 -17.61 -1.23 8.72
C SER A 11 -16.60 -1.08 7.57
N PRO A 12 -16.55 -2.02 6.61
CA PRO A 12 -15.67 -1.89 5.45
C PRO A 12 -15.94 -0.60 4.67
N TYR A 13 -14.88 0.06 4.24
CA TYR A 13 -14.98 1.17 3.29
C TYR A 13 -15.10 0.62 1.87
N GLU A 14 -16.13 1.07 1.19
CA GLU A 14 -16.45 0.76 -0.20
C GLU A 14 -16.45 2.07 -0.99
N ASP A 15 -16.15 1.98 -2.29
CA ASP A 15 -16.15 3.14 -3.16
C ASP A 15 -17.09 2.98 -4.36
N ALA A 16 -17.23 4.04 -5.15
CA ALA A 16 -18.18 4.08 -6.25
C ALA A 16 -17.87 3.11 -7.41
N LEU A 17 -16.66 2.56 -7.47
CA LEU A 17 -16.23 1.63 -8.51
C LEU A 17 -16.01 0.21 -7.99
N ASP A 18 -16.46 -0.09 -6.76
CA ASP A 18 -16.31 -1.38 -6.07
C ASP A 18 -14.84 -1.83 -5.95
N GLY A 19 -13.87 -0.91 -5.98
CA GLY A 19 -12.46 -1.27 -6.17
C GLY A 19 -11.44 -0.56 -5.28
N PRO A 20 -11.72 -0.13 -4.03
CA PRO A 20 -10.66 0.42 -3.21
C PRO A 20 -9.66 -0.67 -2.81
N THR A 21 -8.39 -0.47 -3.11
CA THR A 21 -7.28 -1.41 -2.88
C THR A 21 -6.00 -0.66 -2.51
N ASP A 22 -5.03 -1.35 -1.93
CA ASP A 22 -3.71 -0.79 -1.59
C ASP A 22 -3.82 0.52 -0.76
N PRO A 23 -4.48 0.48 0.41
CA PRO A 23 -4.83 1.67 1.17
C PRO A 23 -3.62 2.31 1.86
N VAL A 24 -3.67 3.63 2.04
CA VAL A 24 -2.79 4.42 2.93
C VAL A 24 -3.63 5.37 3.76
N LEU A 25 -3.38 5.39 5.06
CA LEU A 25 -4.09 6.19 6.03
C LEU A 25 -3.15 7.23 6.65
N VAL A 26 -3.43 8.51 6.38
CA VAL A 26 -2.58 9.62 6.82
C VAL A 26 -3.43 10.75 7.38
N GLN A 27 -2.94 11.38 8.45
CA GLN A 27 -3.62 12.54 9.06
C GLN A 27 -3.26 13.82 8.30
N ALA A 28 -4.28 14.60 7.94
CA ALA A 28 -4.12 15.90 7.29
C ALA A 28 -3.74 17.01 8.28
N PRO A 29 -3.28 18.19 7.81
CA PRO A 29 -2.89 19.30 8.68
C PRO A 29 -4.00 19.79 9.62
N ASP A 30 -5.27 19.68 9.21
CA ASP A 30 -6.44 20.04 10.01
C ASP A 30 -6.80 18.99 11.09
N GLY A 31 -6.09 17.87 11.12
CA GLY A 31 -6.28 16.78 12.07
C GLY A 31 -7.29 15.72 11.65
N SER A 32 -7.99 15.91 10.52
CA SER A 32 -8.83 14.87 9.90
C SER A 32 -7.98 13.78 9.27
N TRP A 33 -8.56 12.60 9.05
CA TRP A 33 -7.90 11.48 8.39
C TRP A 33 -8.20 11.48 6.90
N ARG A 34 -7.21 11.06 6.11
CA ARG A 34 -7.32 10.79 4.67
C ARG A 34 -6.99 9.33 4.43
N LEU A 35 -7.85 8.65 3.68
CA LEU A 35 -7.62 7.33 3.13
C LEU A 35 -7.35 7.49 1.64
N PHE A 36 -6.13 7.24 1.22
CA PHE A 36 -5.72 7.13 -0.18
C PHE A 36 -5.71 5.66 -0.58
N TYR A 37 -6.05 5.36 -1.83
CA TYR A 37 -6.10 3.97 -2.29
C TYR A 37 -6.06 3.89 -3.81
N THR A 38 -5.60 2.77 -4.36
CA THR A 38 -5.81 2.43 -5.76
C THR A 38 -7.31 2.22 -6.01
N GLN A 39 -7.93 3.07 -6.82
CA GLN A 39 -9.33 2.92 -7.22
C GLN A 39 -9.42 2.02 -8.45
N ARG A 40 -9.52 0.70 -8.23
CA ARG A 40 -9.81 -0.27 -9.29
C ARG A 40 -11.21 -0.05 -9.84
N ARG A 41 -11.41 -0.37 -11.11
CA ARG A 41 -12.64 -0.14 -11.86
C ARG A 41 -13.53 -1.40 -11.88
N ALA A 42 -13.68 -2.06 -10.74
CA ALA A 42 -14.31 -3.38 -10.61
C ALA A 42 -15.79 -3.40 -11.03
N ALA A 43 -16.49 -2.27 -10.90
CA ALA A 43 -17.88 -2.10 -11.34
C ALA A 43 -18.06 -2.07 -12.87
N LEU A 44 -16.98 -1.91 -13.65
CA LEU A 44 -17.03 -1.83 -15.11
C LEU A 44 -16.82 -3.20 -15.76
N ASP A 45 -17.52 -3.44 -16.87
CA ASP A 45 -17.32 -4.61 -17.71
C ASP A 45 -16.22 -4.33 -18.74
N LEU A 46 -14.99 -4.68 -18.36
CA LEU A 46 -13.77 -4.40 -19.13
C LEU A 46 -13.02 -5.71 -19.45
N PRO A 47 -12.30 -5.78 -20.58
CA PRO A 47 -11.60 -6.98 -21.01
C PRO A 47 -10.39 -7.31 -20.12
N GLY A 48 -10.19 -8.59 -19.84
CA GLY A 48 -9.00 -9.09 -19.15
C GLY A 48 -8.80 -8.43 -17.78
N VAL A 49 -7.60 -7.86 -17.58
CA VAL A 49 -7.23 -7.15 -16.34
C VAL A 49 -7.42 -5.64 -16.45
N GLU A 50 -8.09 -5.14 -17.48
CA GLU A 50 -8.20 -3.71 -17.68
C GLU A 50 -8.90 -2.98 -16.53
N TRP A 51 -9.75 -3.67 -15.75
CA TRP A 51 -10.34 -3.14 -14.53
C TRP A 51 -9.31 -2.77 -13.44
N VAL A 52 -8.09 -3.31 -13.47
CA VAL A 52 -6.97 -2.87 -12.61
C VAL A 52 -6.07 -1.86 -13.30
N HIS A 53 -6.18 -1.62 -14.60
CA HIS A 53 -5.47 -0.55 -15.31
C HIS A 53 -6.38 0.67 -15.53
N GLY A 54 -5.79 1.80 -15.94
CA GLY A 54 -6.51 3.08 -16.04
C GLY A 54 -7.01 3.57 -14.68
N THR A 55 -6.43 3.06 -13.60
CA THR A 55 -6.81 3.37 -12.22
C THR A 55 -6.18 4.68 -11.78
N ARG A 56 -6.91 5.37 -10.92
CA ARG A 56 -6.48 6.61 -10.27
C ARG A 56 -6.31 6.36 -8.77
N ILE A 57 -5.65 7.27 -8.09
CA ILE A 57 -5.63 7.28 -6.62
C ILE A 57 -6.92 7.90 -6.11
N GLY A 58 -7.79 7.10 -5.50
CA GLY A 58 -9.00 7.56 -4.82
C GLY A 58 -8.68 8.15 -3.46
N VAL A 59 -9.52 9.07 -2.98
CA VAL A 59 -9.37 9.70 -1.66
C VAL A 59 -10.70 9.71 -0.92
N ALA A 60 -10.65 9.35 0.37
CA ALA A 60 -11.74 9.58 1.32
C ALA A 60 -11.26 10.35 2.55
N GLU A 61 -12.16 11.08 3.19
CA GLU A 61 -11.92 11.82 4.42
C GLU A 61 -12.74 11.25 5.57
N SER A 62 -12.16 11.29 6.77
CA SER A 62 -12.87 11.07 8.01
C SER A 62 -12.49 12.11 9.07
N ALA A 63 -13.49 12.80 9.64
CA ALA A 63 -13.27 13.76 10.72
C ALA A 63 -13.18 13.09 12.10
N ASP A 64 -13.74 11.88 12.24
CA ASP A 64 -13.88 11.10 13.48
C ASP A 64 -13.08 9.78 13.48
N GLY A 65 -12.45 9.43 12.36
CA GLY A 65 -11.78 8.14 12.16
C GLY A 65 -12.73 6.96 11.94
N ALA A 66 -14.05 7.17 11.87
CA ALA A 66 -15.04 6.09 11.77
C ALA A 66 -15.92 6.23 10.53
N SER A 67 -16.37 7.44 10.24
CA SER A 67 -17.24 7.77 9.12
C SER A 67 -16.39 8.29 7.96
N TRP A 68 -16.51 7.66 6.78
CA TRP A 68 -15.69 7.96 5.62
C TRP A 68 -16.50 8.57 4.49
N ARG A 69 -16.03 9.69 3.95
CA ARG A 69 -16.64 10.41 2.84
C ARG A 69 -15.69 10.43 1.65
N TYR A 70 -16.12 9.87 0.53
CA TYR A 70 -15.38 9.92 -0.73
C TYR A 70 -15.20 11.37 -1.21
N LEU A 71 -13.98 11.71 -1.64
CA LEU A 71 -13.59 13.04 -2.11
C LEU A 71 -13.32 13.10 -3.62
N GLY A 72 -13.30 11.95 -4.31
CA GLY A 72 -12.86 11.88 -5.71
C GLY A 72 -11.51 11.20 -5.84
N THR A 73 -10.84 11.48 -6.96
CA THR A 73 -9.48 11.00 -7.26
C THR A 73 -8.49 12.15 -7.17
N VAL A 74 -7.22 11.84 -6.89
CA VAL A 74 -6.14 12.83 -6.84
C VAL A 74 -5.85 13.36 -8.24
N ASP A 75 -5.85 14.69 -8.38
CA ASP A 75 -5.51 15.37 -9.63
C ASP A 75 -3.99 15.57 -9.77
N GLY A 76 -3.51 15.75 -11.01
CA GLY A 76 -2.14 16.18 -11.28
C GLY A 76 -1.04 15.13 -11.09
N LEU A 77 -1.40 13.85 -10.96
CA LEU A 77 -0.42 12.75 -10.84
C LEU A 77 0.20 12.32 -12.17
N ASP A 78 -0.36 12.75 -13.30
CA ASP A 78 0.23 12.52 -14.61
C ASP A 78 1.23 13.61 -15.01
N PRO A 79 2.34 13.25 -15.70
CA PRO A 79 3.19 14.26 -16.28
C PRO A 79 2.43 15.02 -17.38
N ALA A 80 2.79 16.28 -17.58
CA ALA A 80 2.19 17.10 -18.62
C ALA A 80 2.33 16.44 -20.00
N GLY A 81 1.20 16.20 -20.68
CA GLY A 81 1.17 15.58 -22.00
C GLY A 81 1.25 14.04 -22.01
N ALA A 82 1.15 13.37 -20.85
CA ALA A 82 0.95 11.93 -20.82
C ALA A 82 -0.30 11.50 -21.60
N PRO A 83 -0.29 10.30 -22.21
CA PRO A 83 -1.51 9.70 -22.73
C PRO A 83 -2.49 9.44 -21.58
N ASP A 84 -3.71 10.00 -21.69
CA ASP A 84 -4.82 9.69 -20.80
C ASP A 84 -5.64 8.53 -21.42
N PRO A 85 -5.96 7.47 -20.65
CA PRO A 85 -5.64 7.25 -19.23
C PRO A 85 -4.28 6.59 -18.99
N SER A 86 -3.59 7.03 -17.94
CA SER A 86 -2.50 6.29 -17.30
C SER A 86 -3.01 5.37 -16.20
N THR A 87 -2.14 4.51 -15.69
CA THR A 87 -2.44 3.61 -14.57
C THR A 87 -1.61 4.00 -13.34
N GLN A 88 -2.29 4.19 -12.20
CA GLN A 88 -1.69 4.57 -10.91
C GLN A 88 -2.07 3.55 -9.84
N TRP A 89 -1.09 2.95 -9.17
CA TRP A 89 -1.29 1.93 -8.12
C TRP A 89 -0.49 2.23 -6.85
N ALA A 90 -0.97 1.63 -5.76
CA ALA A 90 -0.27 1.44 -4.49
C ALA A 90 0.51 2.68 -4.07
N PRO A 91 -0.19 3.78 -3.71
CA PRO A 91 0.51 4.91 -3.12
C PRO A 91 1.09 4.47 -1.77
N ASP A 92 2.22 5.05 -1.37
CA ASP A 92 2.67 5.15 0.01
C ASP A 92 2.91 6.62 0.32
N ILE A 93 2.41 7.08 1.47
CA ILE A 93 2.45 8.49 1.85
C ILE A 93 3.06 8.61 3.24
N VAL A 94 4.17 9.33 3.33
CA VAL A 94 4.86 9.63 4.59
C VAL A 94 4.91 11.13 4.83
N ARG A 95 4.83 11.52 6.11
CA ARG A 95 5.00 12.90 6.55
C ARG A 95 6.44 13.13 7.02
N ILE A 96 7.14 14.05 6.39
CA ILE A 96 8.56 14.38 6.61
C ILE A 96 8.66 15.88 6.86
N ASP A 97 9.11 16.28 8.05
CA ASP A 97 9.32 17.68 8.45
C ASP A 97 8.13 18.62 8.11
N GLY A 98 6.91 18.11 8.31
CA GLY A 98 5.68 18.86 8.09
C GLY A 98 5.09 18.77 6.68
N ARG A 99 5.83 18.22 5.72
CA ARG A 99 5.41 18.00 4.32
C ARG A 99 5.09 16.53 4.08
N TYR A 100 4.36 16.22 3.02
CA TYR A 100 4.01 14.86 2.63
C TYR A 100 4.76 14.46 1.36
N LEU A 101 5.29 13.24 1.37
CA LEU A 101 5.89 12.58 0.22
C LEU A 101 5.00 11.39 -0.14
N MET A 102 4.44 11.40 -1.35
CA MET A 102 3.77 10.24 -1.93
C MET A 102 4.75 9.58 -2.91
N THR A 103 4.86 8.26 -2.84
CA THR A 103 5.46 7.44 -3.90
C THR A 103 4.41 6.46 -4.38
N LEU A 104 4.18 6.37 -5.69
CA LEU A 104 3.22 5.43 -6.27
C LEU A 104 3.83 4.69 -7.45
N SER A 105 3.18 3.61 -7.84
CA SER A 105 3.49 2.87 -9.06
C SER A 105 2.77 3.53 -10.24
N TRP A 106 3.53 4.01 -11.22
CA TRP A 106 3.00 4.60 -12.45
C TRP A 106 3.28 3.69 -13.65
N ILE A 107 2.23 3.37 -14.41
CA ILE A 107 2.27 2.53 -15.59
C ILE A 107 1.64 3.28 -16.76
N GLU A 108 2.31 3.23 -17.92
CA GLU A 108 1.85 3.93 -19.12
C GLU A 108 0.59 3.27 -19.70
N GLY A 109 -0.44 4.10 -19.90
CA GLY A 109 -1.65 3.72 -20.62
C GLY A 109 -2.62 2.84 -19.81
N VAL A 110 -3.59 2.29 -20.54
CA VAL A 110 -4.56 1.32 -20.05
C VAL A 110 -4.34 0.00 -20.77
N ARG A 111 -4.18 -1.08 -20.01
CA ARG A 111 -3.85 -2.41 -20.55
C ARG A 111 -4.90 -3.43 -20.15
N SER A 112 -5.09 -4.44 -21.00
CA SER A 112 -5.93 -5.59 -20.71
C SER A 112 -5.12 -6.84 -20.31
N ASP A 113 -3.80 -6.69 -20.16
CA ASP A 113 -2.83 -7.71 -19.74
C ASP A 113 -1.80 -7.14 -18.73
N TRP A 114 -0.99 -8.02 -18.12
CA TRP A 114 0.06 -7.66 -17.14
C TRP A 114 1.40 -7.25 -17.77
N THR A 115 1.40 -6.84 -19.04
CA THR A 115 2.62 -6.34 -19.68
C THR A 115 2.77 -4.83 -19.47
N GLY A 116 3.84 -4.23 -19.99
CA GLY A 116 4.11 -2.80 -19.82
C GLY A 116 5.20 -2.52 -18.79
N ARG A 117 5.67 -1.27 -18.80
CA ARG A 117 6.69 -0.79 -17.88
C ARG A 117 6.02 -0.15 -16.67
N ALA A 118 6.60 -0.37 -15.50
CA ALA A 118 6.20 0.21 -14.24
C ALA A 118 7.37 0.97 -13.62
N SER A 119 7.09 2.14 -13.08
CA SER A 119 8.07 2.99 -12.41
C SER A 119 7.52 3.53 -11.11
N LEU A 120 8.41 3.77 -10.15
CA LEU A 120 8.07 4.49 -8.92
C LEU A 120 8.17 5.99 -9.18
N VAL A 121 7.11 6.74 -8.89
CA VAL A 121 7.06 8.19 -9.10
C VAL A 121 6.72 8.90 -7.81
N GLN A 122 7.50 9.95 -7.49
CA GLN A 122 7.36 10.72 -6.26
C GLN A 122 6.65 12.05 -6.46
N PHE A 123 5.87 12.44 -5.45
CA PHE A 123 5.14 13.69 -5.39
C PHE A 123 5.25 14.31 -3.98
N ALA A 124 5.35 15.63 -3.91
CA ALA A 124 5.31 16.37 -2.66
C ALA A 124 3.97 17.10 -2.49
N SER A 125 3.49 17.20 -1.26
CA SER A 125 2.33 18.02 -0.90
C SER A 125 2.51 18.66 0.48
N ASP A 126 1.91 19.82 0.70
CA ASP A 126 1.85 20.46 2.02
C ASP A 126 0.48 20.27 2.69
N ASP A 127 -0.55 19.85 1.94
CA ASP A 127 -1.96 19.86 2.36
C ASP A 127 -2.71 18.54 2.09
N LEU A 128 -2.07 17.54 1.46
CA LEU A 128 -2.66 16.28 0.96
C LEU A 128 -3.69 16.45 -0.17
N VAL A 129 -3.80 17.64 -0.75
CA VAL A 129 -4.75 17.96 -1.83
C VAL A 129 -3.99 18.33 -3.10
N SER A 130 -3.06 19.28 -2.98
CA SER A 130 -2.25 19.79 -4.08
C SER A 130 -0.93 19.02 -4.11
N TRP A 131 -0.65 18.35 -5.23
CA TRP A 131 0.55 17.53 -5.40
C TRP A 131 1.48 18.10 -6.46
N THR A 132 2.75 18.20 -6.12
CA THR A 132 3.83 18.58 -7.04
C THR A 132 4.62 17.34 -7.41
N ARG A 133 4.65 16.99 -8.69
CA ARG A 133 5.47 15.88 -9.20
C ARG A 133 6.95 16.20 -9.03
N LEU A 134 7.69 15.30 -8.37
CA LEU A 134 9.14 15.42 -8.17
C LEU A 134 9.90 14.70 -9.29
N GLY A 135 9.48 13.47 -9.64
CA GLY A 135 10.18 12.68 -10.65
C GLY A 135 10.02 11.17 -10.45
N ALA A 136 10.58 10.40 -11.36
CA ALA A 136 10.68 8.94 -11.21
C ALA A 136 11.94 8.59 -10.41
N VAL A 137 11.86 7.54 -9.59
CA VAL A 137 13.02 6.98 -8.90
C VAL A 137 13.70 5.97 -9.84
N ASP A 138 14.97 6.20 -10.15
CA ASP A 138 15.76 5.25 -10.93
C ASP A 138 16.42 4.21 -10.01
N VAL A 139 15.86 3.00 -10.02
CA VAL A 139 16.39 1.83 -9.32
C VAL A 139 16.96 0.77 -10.27
N GLY A 140 17.13 1.11 -11.55
CA GLY A 140 17.71 0.21 -12.56
C GLY A 140 16.81 -0.92 -13.06
N SER A 141 15.51 -0.89 -12.76
CA SER A 141 14.48 -1.83 -13.26
C SER A 141 13.26 -1.04 -13.74
N ASP A 142 12.59 -1.53 -14.78
CA ASP A 142 11.37 -0.93 -15.36
C ASP A 142 10.11 -1.78 -15.12
N ARG A 143 10.17 -2.67 -14.12
CA ARG A 143 9.02 -3.43 -13.61
C ARG A 143 8.94 -3.37 -12.09
N VAL A 144 9.02 -2.15 -11.57
CA VAL A 144 8.99 -1.88 -10.12
C VAL A 144 7.68 -1.26 -9.69
N ILE A 145 7.10 -1.79 -8.61
CA ILE A 145 5.82 -1.36 -8.04
C ILE A 145 5.84 -1.44 -6.51
N ASP A 146 4.76 -0.97 -5.89
CA ASP A 146 4.44 -1.12 -4.47
C ASP A 146 5.55 -0.60 -3.55
N ALA A 147 5.77 0.72 -3.59
CA ALA A 147 6.76 1.36 -2.75
C ALA A 147 6.30 1.43 -1.29
N ALA A 148 7.24 1.36 -0.35
CA ALA A 148 7.09 1.84 1.01
C ALA A 148 8.31 2.64 1.45
N ILE A 149 8.09 3.72 2.19
CA ILE A 149 9.16 4.58 2.69
C ILE A 149 9.15 4.63 4.23
N ALA A 150 10.34 4.54 4.83
CA ALA A 150 10.51 4.79 6.26
C ALA A 150 11.93 5.27 6.59
N ARG A 151 12.06 5.91 7.74
CA ARG A 151 13.36 6.29 8.31
C ARG A 151 13.89 5.19 9.22
N CYS A 152 15.11 4.75 8.97
CA CYS A 152 15.75 3.64 9.68
C CYS A 152 16.58 4.12 10.88
N GLY A 153 17.07 3.17 11.68
CA GLY A 153 17.86 3.42 12.89
C GLY A 153 19.22 4.10 12.64
N ASP A 154 19.73 4.04 11.41
CA ASP A 154 20.91 4.78 10.96
C ASP A 154 20.63 6.25 10.63
N GLY A 155 19.37 6.68 10.74
CA GLY A 155 18.93 8.04 10.50
C GLY A 155 18.66 8.38 9.04
N ARG A 156 18.84 7.43 8.11
CA ARG A 156 18.61 7.59 6.66
C ARG A 156 17.20 7.12 6.27
N TRP A 157 16.74 7.55 5.11
CA TRP A 157 15.49 7.10 4.52
C TRP A 157 15.73 5.89 3.62
N ARG A 158 14.83 4.92 3.70
CA ARG A 158 14.80 3.79 2.78
C ARG A 158 13.47 3.71 2.07
N LEU A 159 13.55 3.31 0.81
CA LEU A 159 12.45 2.97 -0.07
C LEU A 159 12.54 1.48 -0.35
N TRP A 160 11.51 0.73 0.01
CA TRP A 160 11.34 -0.68 -0.34
C TRP A 160 10.34 -0.79 -1.47
N TYR A 161 10.55 -1.74 -2.38
CA TYR A 161 9.70 -1.91 -3.56
C TYR A 161 9.75 -3.36 -4.03
N LYS A 162 8.69 -3.79 -4.72
CA LYS A 162 8.68 -5.04 -5.47
C LYS A 162 9.37 -4.83 -6.81
N ASP A 163 10.22 -5.77 -7.20
CA ASP A 163 10.79 -5.84 -8.54
C ASP A 163 10.34 -7.14 -9.23
N GLU A 164 9.50 -7.03 -10.26
CA GLU A 164 8.98 -8.18 -10.99
C GLU A 164 10.06 -8.89 -11.82
N GLU A 165 11.14 -8.19 -12.21
CA GLU A 165 12.28 -8.82 -12.91
C GLU A 165 13.18 -9.61 -11.97
N GLN A 166 13.03 -9.41 -10.65
CA GLN A 166 13.81 -10.07 -9.61
C GLN A 166 12.90 -10.99 -8.77
N ASP A 167 12.26 -11.95 -9.42
CA ASP A 167 11.40 -12.97 -8.81
C ASP A 167 10.19 -12.41 -8.03
N SER A 168 9.78 -11.16 -8.28
CA SER A 168 8.74 -10.47 -7.50
C SER A 168 9.05 -10.47 -6.00
N THR A 169 10.25 -10.02 -5.67
CA THR A 169 10.76 -9.91 -4.29
C THR A 169 10.94 -8.45 -3.88
N THR A 170 11.08 -8.18 -2.58
CA THR A 170 11.30 -6.82 -2.07
C THR A 170 12.77 -6.43 -2.11
N TRP A 171 13.07 -5.35 -2.84
CA TRP A 171 14.36 -4.68 -2.91
C TRP A 171 14.32 -3.35 -2.15
N ALA A 172 15.49 -2.79 -1.87
CA ALA A 172 15.64 -1.54 -1.13
C ALA A 172 16.60 -0.56 -1.82
N ALA A 173 16.30 0.73 -1.66
CA ALA A 173 17.18 1.85 -1.96
C ALA A 173 17.25 2.82 -0.75
N VAL A 174 18.37 3.54 -0.61
CA VAL A 174 18.63 4.46 0.51
C VAL A 174 18.85 5.88 0.02
N SER A 175 18.41 6.86 0.80
CA SER A 175 18.63 8.29 0.56
C SER A 175 18.77 9.09 1.86
N ASP A 176 19.50 10.20 1.80
CA ASP A 176 19.52 11.24 2.83
C ASP A 176 18.52 12.39 2.53
N ASP A 177 18.05 12.49 1.30
CA ASP A 177 17.08 13.49 0.83
C ASP A 177 15.94 12.81 0.06
N PRO A 178 14.90 12.28 0.74
CA PRO A 178 13.85 11.48 0.11
C PRO A 178 12.95 12.29 -0.83
N PHE A 179 13.05 13.63 -0.85
CA PHE A 179 12.33 14.52 -1.77
C PHE A 179 13.06 14.74 -3.10
N ASP A 180 14.30 14.27 -3.24
CA ASP A 180 15.02 14.26 -4.52
C ASP A 180 14.99 12.83 -5.09
N PRO A 181 14.20 12.55 -6.16
CA PRO A 181 14.15 11.22 -6.77
C PRO A 181 15.50 10.73 -7.30
N GLU A 182 16.44 11.62 -7.61
CA GLU A 182 17.78 11.26 -8.10
C GLU A 182 18.75 10.91 -6.96
N SER A 183 18.35 11.08 -5.70
CA SER A 183 19.19 10.81 -4.53
C SER A 183 19.21 9.34 -4.12
N TRP A 184 18.22 8.55 -4.53
CA TRP A 184 18.07 7.14 -4.14
C TRP A 184 19.21 6.27 -4.69
N ARG A 185 19.76 5.41 -3.84
CA ARG A 185 20.83 4.46 -4.20
C ARG A 185 20.40 3.05 -3.83
N VAL A 186 20.35 2.14 -4.80
CA VAL A 186 19.98 0.74 -4.57
C VAL A 186 20.94 0.08 -3.58
N GLU A 187 20.40 -0.52 -2.52
CA GLU A 187 21.14 -1.31 -1.53
C GLU A 187 21.08 -2.81 -1.85
N GLY A 188 20.02 -3.26 -2.53
CA GLY A 188 19.86 -4.64 -2.98
C GLY A 188 18.61 -5.34 -2.45
N LEU A 189 18.62 -6.68 -2.48
CA LEU A 189 17.52 -7.53 -2.01
C LEU A 189 17.32 -7.39 -0.49
N ALA A 190 16.12 -7.00 -0.06
CA ALA A 190 15.74 -6.90 1.34
C ALA A 190 15.03 -8.16 1.84
N ILE A 191 14.02 -8.64 1.10
CA ILE A 191 13.26 -9.86 1.41
C ILE A 191 13.22 -10.73 0.15
N GLY A 192 13.91 -11.88 0.18
CA GLY A 192 13.87 -12.88 -0.88
C GLY A 192 12.93 -14.05 -0.58
N GLY A 193 13.02 -15.09 -1.41
CA GLY A 193 12.30 -16.35 -1.23
C GLY A 193 11.06 -16.43 -2.10
N ARG A 194 9.87 -16.56 -1.50
CA ARG A 194 8.61 -16.67 -2.24
C ARG A 194 8.25 -15.29 -2.81
N ALA A 195 7.72 -15.24 -4.04
CA ALA A 195 7.14 -14.02 -4.60
C ALA A 195 6.10 -13.39 -3.65
N HIS A 196 6.10 -12.06 -3.59
CA HIS A 196 5.23 -11.23 -2.76
C HIS A 196 5.15 -9.79 -3.32
N GLU A 197 4.33 -8.95 -2.69
CA GLU A 197 4.18 -7.54 -3.03
C GLU A 197 3.84 -6.67 -1.81
N GLY A 198 3.49 -5.40 -2.02
CA GLY A 198 3.01 -4.50 -0.97
C GLY A 198 3.85 -4.45 0.31
N PRO A 199 5.18 -4.18 0.24
CA PRO A 199 5.96 -3.95 1.46
C PRO A 199 5.36 -2.78 2.25
N LYS A 200 5.32 -2.89 3.57
CA LYS A 200 5.07 -1.75 4.47
C LYS A 200 5.99 -1.83 5.67
N VAL A 201 6.75 -0.76 5.92
CA VAL A 201 7.68 -0.67 7.05
C VAL A 201 7.19 0.30 8.11
N PHE A 202 7.24 -0.11 9.38
CA PHE A 202 6.81 0.70 10.52
C PHE A 202 7.56 0.29 11.80
N VAL A 203 7.51 1.16 12.81
CA VAL A 203 8.10 0.91 14.14
C VAL A 203 7.00 0.67 15.15
N LEU A 204 7.10 -0.42 15.93
CA LEU A 204 6.16 -0.74 17.00
C LEU A 204 6.86 -1.56 18.09
N GLY A 205 6.64 -1.24 19.36
CA GLY A 205 7.28 -1.94 20.48
C GLY A 205 8.81 -1.88 20.44
N GLY A 206 9.40 -0.80 19.90
CA GLY A 206 10.85 -0.61 19.82
C GLY A 206 11.57 -1.47 18.76
N ARG A 207 10.83 -2.08 17.81
CA ARG A 207 11.40 -2.82 16.67
C ARG A 207 10.87 -2.27 15.36
N TYR A 208 11.63 -2.51 14.29
CA TYR A 208 11.16 -2.32 12.93
C TYR A 208 10.43 -3.57 12.47
N TRP A 209 9.29 -3.36 11.83
CA TRP A 209 8.48 -4.40 11.22
C TRP A 209 8.34 -4.11 9.74
N MET A 210 8.33 -5.17 8.94
CA MET A 210 7.95 -5.12 7.53
C MET A 210 6.84 -6.14 7.30
N ILE A 211 5.78 -5.71 6.62
CA ILE A 211 4.72 -6.59 6.15
C ILE A 211 4.82 -6.71 4.62
N THR A 212 4.63 -7.91 4.07
CA THR A 212 4.53 -8.13 2.61
C THR A 212 3.33 -9.03 2.28
N ASP A 213 2.65 -8.78 1.17
CA ASP A 213 1.52 -9.57 0.71
C ASP A 213 2.00 -10.82 -0.05
N GLU A 214 1.80 -12.01 0.52
CA GLU A 214 2.11 -13.29 -0.14
C GLU A 214 0.89 -13.85 -0.92
N TRP A 215 -0.15 -13.06 -1.11
CA TRP A 215 -1.45 -13.44 -1.65
C TRP A 215 -2.16 -14.59 -0.91
N ARG A 216 -1.70 -14.89 0.31
CA ARG A 216 -2.21 -15.95 1.19
C ARG A 216 -2.29 -15.47 2.66
N GLY A 217 -2.41 -14.16 2.84
CA GLY A 217 -2.13 -13.45 4.07
C GLY A 217 -0.81 -12.68 3.97
N LEU A 218 -0.56 -11.84 4.97
CA LEU A 218 0.57 -10.93 4.99
C LEU A 218 1.72 -11.49 5.82
N ALA A 219 2.89 -11.63 5.21
CA ALA A 219 4.09 -12.07 5.90
C ALA A 219 4.65 -10.96 6.78
N VAL A 220 5.03 -11.33 7.99
CA VAL A 220 5.61 -10.43 8.98
C VAL A 220 7.10 -10.70 9.09
N HIS A 221 7.87 -9.63 8.99
CA HIS A 221 9.31 -9.60 9.19
C HIS A 221 9.67 -8.58 10.26
N SER A 222 10.74 -8.80 11.01
CA SER A 222 11.23 -7.84 12.00
C SER A 222 12.72 -7.58 11.85
N SER A 223 13.15 -6.37 12.16
CA SER A 223 14.56 -5.95 12.19
C SER A 223 14.80 -5.08 13.42
N PRO A 224 16.02 -5.10 14.01
CA PRO A 224 16.37 -4.20 15.10
C PRO A 224 16.44 -2.72 14.67
N ASP A 225 16.83 -2.43 13.43
CA ASP A 225 17.12 -1.08 12.95
C ASP A 225 16.47 -0.72 11.61
N GLY A 226 15.81 -1.69 10.97
CA GLY A 226 15.17 -1.52 9.66
C GLY A 226 16.16 -1.39 8.51
N VAL A 227 17.46 -1.58 8.73
CA VAL A 227 18.50 -1.53 7.69
C VAL A 227 18.68 -2.90 7.06
N SER A 228 18.81 -3.92 7.90
CA SER A 228 19.11 -5.29 7.47
C SER A 228 18.62 -6.31 8.52
N GLY A 229 18.98 -7.58 8.34
CA GLY A 229 18.69 -8.62 9.34
C GLY A 229 17.20 -8.88 9.54
N TRP A 230 16.41 -8.78 8.47
CA TRP A 230 14.98 -9.04 8.51
C TRP A 230 14.69 -10.52 8.82
N GLU A 231 14.15 -10.77 10.00
CA GLU A 231 13.75 -12.10 10.46
C GLU A 231 12.26 -12.31 10.21
N ARG A 232 11.92 -13.36 9.44
CA ARG A 232 10.53 -13.72 9.14
C ARG A 232 9.88 -14.40 10.35
N GLN A 233 8.70 -13.93 10.73
CA GLN A 233 7.92 -14.43 11.86
C GLN A 233 6.83 -15.43 11.45
N GLY A 234 6.08 -15.14 10.38
CA GLY A 234 4.87 -15.88 10.04
C GLY A 234 3.93 -15.09 9.15
N LEU A 235 2.69 -15.55 9.02
CA LEU A 235 1.62 -14.82 8.33
C LEU A 235 0.62 -14.28 9.35
N ILE A 236 0.05 -13.12 9.04
CA ILE A 236 -1.16 -12.57 9.66
C ILE A 236 -2.23 -12.34 8.57
N LEU A 237 -3.46 -12.06 8.97
CA LEU A 237 -4.59 -11.81 8.07
C LEU A 237 -4.81 -12.93 7.05
N THR A 238 -4.72 -14.17 7.52
CA THR A 238 -4.90 -15.36 6.66
C THR A 238 -6.38 -15.70 6.41
N ALA A 239 -7.27 -15.26 7.30
CA ALA A 239 -8.71 -15.43 7.16
C ALA A 239 -9.53 -14.34 7.90
N PRO A 240 -9.24 -13.03 7.73
CA PRO A 240 -9.98 -11.95 8.38
C PRO A 240 -11.47 -11.87 7.98
N GLU A 241 -11.82 -12.52 6.87
CA GLU A 241 -13.18 -12.65 6.35
C GLU A 241 -13.44 -14.06 5.80
N ARG A 242 -14.71 -14.36 5.51
CA ARG A 242 -15.12 -15.65 4.93
C ARG A 242 -16.13 -15.47 3.81
N LEU A 243 -15.97 -16.26 2.75
CA LEU A 243 -16.95 -16.46 1.68
C LEU A 243 -17.59 -17.85 1.87
N GLY A 244 -18.71 -17.89 2.58
CA GLY A 244 -19.25 -19.15 3.10
C GLY A 244 -18.27 -19.79 4.07
N GLU A 245 -17.83 -21.01 3.77
CA GLU A 245 -16.83 -21.72 4.61
C GLU A 245 -15.38 -21.41 4.21
N ARG A 246 -15.14 -20.70 3.11
CA ARG A 246 -13.79 -20.48 2.57
C ARG A 246 -13.17 -19.19 3.14
N PRO A 247 -11.87 -19.20 3.53
CA PRO A 247 -11.21 -18.01 4.03
C PRO A 247 -11.03 -16.98 2.91
N VAL A 248 -11.15 -15.70 3.27
CA VAL A 248 -10.78 -14.57 2.41
C VAL A 248 -9.59 -13.89 3.07
N VAL A 249 -8.48 -13.76 2.34
CA VAL A 249 -7.20 -13.24 2.84
C VAL A 249 -7.19 -11.71 2.85
N GLY A 250 -6.49 -11.13 3.83
CA GLY A 250 -6.08 -9.72 3.79
C GLY A 250 -4.95 -9.52 2.79
N ARG A 251 -4.97 -8.37 2.12
CA ARG A 251 -4.05 -8.00 1.02
C ARG A 251 -3.57 -6.56 1.21
N HIS A 252 -2.35 -6.28 0.73
CA HIS A 252 -1.64 -4.99 0.73
C HIS A 252 -2.06 -4.02 1.85
N ALA A 253 -1.19 -3.79 2.84
CA ALA A 253 -1.58 -3.06 4.03
C ALA A 253 -0.76 -1.81 4.32
N ASP A 254 -1.42 -0.85 4.96
CA ASP A 254 -0.80 0.24 5.69
C ASP A 254 -0.92 0.01 7.21
N VAL A 255 -0.06 0.66 7.99
CA VAL A 255 -0.03 0.54 9.45
C VAL A 255 0.13 1.91 10.09
N VAL A 256 -0.80 2.26 10.98
CA VAL A 256 -0.79 3.53 11.73
C VAL A 256 -0.79 3.25 13.23
N GLY A 257 0.20 3.79 13.94
CA GLY A 257 0.33 3.61 15.40
C GLY A 257 -0.89 4.15 16.17
N LEU A 258 -1.37 3.35 17.13
CA LEU A 258 -2.39 3.77 18.11
C LEU A 258 -1.72 4.19 19.42
N ASP A 259 -0.72 3.44 19.84
CA ASP A 259 0.14 3.71 20.99
C ASP A 259 1.54 3.09 20.77
N ALA A 260 2.33 2.94 21.83
CA ALA A 260 3.70 2.42 21.75
C ALA A 260 3.79 0.94 21.35
N GLU A 261 2.76 0.14 21.62
CA GLU A 261 2.76 -1.31 21.42
C GLU A 261 1.61 -1.82 20.55
N SER A 262 0.65 -0.97 20.21
CA SER A 262 -0.45 -1.27 19.28
C SER A 262 -0.57 -0.29 18.13
N ALA A 263 -0.99 -0.83 16.98
CA ALA A 263 -1.23 -0.08 15.76
C ALA A 263 -2.48 -0.61 15.06
N LEU A 264 -3.05 0.21 14.18
CA LEU A 264 -4.09 -0.19 13.26
C LEU A 264 -3.43 -0.66 11.97
N ILE A 265 -3.70 -1.90 11.56
CA ILE A 265 -3.38 -2.38 10.21
C ILE A 265 -4.60 -2.18 9.31
N VAL A 266 -4.42 -1.44 8.23
CA VAL A 266 -5.46 -1.09 7.25
C VAL A 266 -5.14 -1.85 5.97
N TYR A 267 -6.07 -2.65 5.48
CA TYR A 267 -5.84 -3.59 4.38
C TYR A 267 -7.10 -3.72 3.53
N PHE A 268 -7.00 -4.36 2.36
CA PHE A 268 -8.17 -4.68 1.57
C PHE A 268 -8.40 -6.19 1.46
N THR A 269 -9.63 -6.57 1.12
CA THR A 269 -9.98 -7.95 0.76
C THR A 269 -10.85 -7.96 -0.49
N HIS A 270 -11.00 -9.14 -1.09
CA HIS A 270 -12.00 -9.40 -2.13
C HIS A 270 -13.12 -10.27 -1.55
N PRO A 271 -14.22 -9.69 -1.02
CA PRO A 271 -15.23 -10.48 -0.29
C PRO A 271 -15.94 -11.54 -1.15
N GLY A 272 -15.94 -11.39 -2.47
CA GLY A 272 -16.47 -12.39 -3.41
C GLY A 272 -15.45 -13.43 -3.89
N TRP A 273 -14.21 -13.41 -3.39
CA TRP A 273 -13.12 -14.27 -3.87
C TRP A 273 -12.20 -14.77 -2.74
N ASP A 274 -12.01 -16.08 -2.68
CA ASP A 274 -11.18 -16.77 -1.68
C ASP A 274 -9.69 -16.83 -2.03
N GLY A 275 -9.28 -16.32 -3.19
CA GLY A 275 -7.88 -16.35 -3.63
C GLY A 275 -7.40 -17.70 -4.18
N ALA A 276 -8.28 -18.70 -4.36
CA ALA A 276 -7.87 -20.05 -4.78
C ALA A 276 -7.37 -20.14 -6.24
N GLU A 277 -7.70 -19.14 -7.06
CA GLU A 277 -7.35 -19.08 -8.49
C GLU A 277 -6.34 -17.94 -8.72
N LEU A 278 -5.08 -18.15 -8.35
CA LEU A 278 -4.00 -17.17 -8.57
C LEU A 278 -3.64 -16.95 -10.06
N ALA A 279 -4.01 -17.90 -10.93
CA ALA A 279 -3.59 -17.91 -12.33
C ALA A 279 -4.46 -17.03 -13.24
N ASP A 280 -5.63 -16.58 -12.78
CA ASP A 280 -6.59 -15.83 -13.58
C ASP A 280 -7.12 -14.60 -12.85
N ALA A 281 -7.29 -13.51 -13.59
CA ALA A 281 -7.99 -12.34 -13.07
C ALA A 281 -9.44 -12.71 -12.75
N PRO A 282 -9.99 -12.24 -11.61
CA PRO A 282 -11.41 -12.40 -11.31
C PRO A 282 -12.31 -12.11 -12.52
N ALA A 283 -12.99 -13.16 -13.01
CA ALA A 283 -13.73 -13.12 -14.28
C ALA A 283 -15.01 -12.29 -14.21
N ASP A 284 -15.56 -12.09 -13.03
CA ASP A 284 -16.82 -11.37 -12.80
C ASP A 284 -16.68 -10.26 -11.75
N ARG A 285 -17.58 -9.27 -11.80
CA ARG A 285 -17.60 -8.12 -10.89
C ARG A 285 -17.61 -8.52 -9.41
N ALA A 286 -18.31 -9.60 -9.04
CA ALA A 286 -18.43 -10.00 -7.64
C ALA A 286 -17.08 -10.44 -7.07
N ARG A 287 -16.26 -11.15 -7.87
CA ARG A 287 -14.91 -11.55 -7.50
C ARG A 287 -13.88 -10.39 -7.59
N ARG A 288 -14.11 -9.40 -8.47
CA ARG A 288 -13.27 -8.20 -8.59
C ARG A 288 -13.46 -7.22 -7.44
N ARG A 289 -14.69 -7.16 -6.91
CA ARG A 289 -15.06 -6.23 -5.84
C ARG A 289 -14.07 -6.33 -4.68
N SER A 290 -13.65 -5.17 -4.18
CA SER A 290 -12.85 -5.06 -2.97
C SER A 290 -13.46 -4.08 -1.98
N HIS A 291 -13.04 -4.19 -0.73
CA HIS A 291 -13.30 -3.17 0.29
C HIS A 291 -12.09 -3.02 1.20
N VAL A 292 -11.97 -1.86 1.86
CA VAL A 292 -10.91 -1.60 2.82
C VAL A 292 -11.43 -1.81 4.23
N ARG A 293 -10.63 -2.48 5.06
CA ARG A 293 -10.93 -2.79 6.46
C ARG A 293 -9.72 -2.47 7.33
N ALA A 294 -9.91 -2.56 8.63
CA ALA A 294 -8.80 -2.50 9.55
C ALA A 294 -8.93 -3.50 10.70
N ALA A 295 -7.80 -3.78 11.33
CA ALA A 295 -7.70 -4.57 12.55
C ALA A 295 -6.61 -3.97 13.46
N VAL A 296 -6.60 -4.36 14.73
CA VAL A 296 -5.51 -3.99 15.64
C VAL A 296 -4.38 -5.01 15.52
N VAL A 297 -3.15 -4.52 15.37
CA VAL A 297 -1.94 -5.31 15.60
C VAL A 297 -1.25 -4.88 16.88
N ARG A 298 -0.62 -5.83 17.56
CA ARG A 298 0.12 -5.58 18.81
C ARG A 298 1.35 -6.46 18.92
N VAL A 299 2.36 -5.96 19.60
CA VAL A 299 3.55 -6.75 19.94
C VAL A 299 3.29 -7.49 21.25
N ASP A 300 3.32 -8.82 21.20
CA ASP A 300 3.18 -9.71 22.36
C ASP A 300 4.41 -10.61 22.45
N ALA A 301 5.21 -10.45 23.51
CA ALA A 301 6.47 -11.18 23.72
C ALA A 301 7.42 -11.18 22.49
N GLY A 302 7.51 -10.04 21.79
CA GLY A 302 8.36 -9.88 20.60
C GLY A 302 7.75 -10.43 19.31
N VAL A 303 6.47 -10.80 19.32
CA VAL A 303 5.73 -11.31 18.16
C VAL A 303 4.62 -10.32 17.79
N LEU A 304 4.56 -9.89 16.53
CA LEU A 304 3.44 -9.08 16.04
C LEU A 304 2.20 -9.98 15.83
N ARG A 305 1.13 -9.70 16.55
CA ARG A 305 -0.16 -10.40 16.44
C ARG A 305 -1.21 -9.48 15.87
N CYS A 306 -2.14 -10.04 15.08
CA CYS A 306 -3.31 -9.33 14.58
C CYS A 306 -4.56 -9.86 15.28
N ASP A 307 -5.46 -8.97 15.71
CA ASP A 307 -6.69 -9.35 16.41
C ASP A 307 -7.77 -9.91 15.44
N ALA A 308 -7.53 -9.87 14.13
CA ALA A 308 -8.42 -10.44 13.12
C ALA A 308 -8.06 -11.90 12.70
N ASP A 309 -7.04 -12.49 13.32
CA ASP A 309 -6.63 -13.89 13.12
C ASP A 309 -7.19 -14.86 14.20
#